data_AF-A0A958ZM35-F1
#
_entry.id   AF-A0A958ZM35-F1
#
_cell.length_a   1.000
_cell.length_b   1.000
_cell.length_c   1.000
_cell.angle_alpha   90.00
_cell.angle_beta   90.00
_cell.angle_gamma   90.00
#
_symmetry.space_group_name_H-M   'P 1'
#
loop_
_entity.id
_entity.type
_entity.pdbx_description
1 polymer ?
#
loop_
_entity_poly.entity_id
_entity_poly.type
_entity_poly.pdbx_seq_one_letter_code
_entity_poly.pdbx_strand_id
1 'polypeptide(L)'
;MNNWIVYVGIGCLVSFLIIRYIRYGFFIMLLFIGILTFTLYQYLALPLFVRMVLYGLIPYLFYNMVLYVYLDKEESETKGNKVYRAIFKTQNSKIVLDNIRRGVSIIGSAGSGKTESVVYNFLKHF
;
A
#
# COMPACT_ATOMS: atom_id res chain seq x y z
N MET A 1 3.32 -24.57 -28.90
CA MET A 1 3.56 -24.20 -27.48
C MET A 1 2.34 -23.43 -27.02
N ASN A 2 1.80 -23.78 -25.85
CA ASN A 2 0.42 -23.47 -25.48
C ASN A 2 0.19 -21.98 -25.14
N ASN A 3 -0.47 -21.25 -26.05
CA ASN A 3 -0.72 -19.81 -25.95
C ASN A 3 -1.53 -19.39 -24.70
N TRP A 4 -2.29 -20.30 -24.08
CA TRP A 4 -3.11 -20.01 -22.90
C TRP A 4 -2.29 -19.59 -21.66
N ILE A 5 -1.07 -20.13 -21.50
CA ILE A 5 -0.17 -19.78 -20.40
C ILE A 5 0.26 -18.32 -20.49
N VAL A 6 0.48 -17.82 -21.71
CA VAL A 6 0.93 -16.44 -21.95
C VAL A 6 -0.19 -15.46 -21.58
N TYR A 7 -1.44 -15.75 -21.96
CA TYR A 7 -2.58 -14.89 -21.61
C TYR A 7 -2.83 -14.82 -20.10
N VAL A 8 -2.72 -15.95 -19.40
CA VAL A 8 -2.85 -15.99 -17.93
C VAL A 8 -1.71 -15.21 -17.26
N GLY A 9 -0.48 -15.39 -17.73
CA GLY A 9 0.69 -14.67 -17.20
C GLY A 9 0.59 -13.15 -17.38
N ILE A 10 0.13 -12.69 -18.54
CA ILE A 10 -0.08 -11.26 -18.81
C ILE A 10 -1.18 -10.69 -17.91
N GLY A 11 -2.30 -11.42 -17.71
CA GLY A 11 -3.38 -10.99 -16.82
C GLY A 11 -2.92 -10.83 -15.36
N CYS A 12 -2.13 -11.77 -14.85
CA CYS A 12 -1.54 -11.67 -13.51
C CYS A 12 -0.59 -10.48 -13.38
N LEU A 13 0.24 -10.20 -14.39
CA LEU A 13 1.17 -9.06 -14.39
C LEU A 13 0.43 -7.73 -14.41
N VAL A 14 -0.60 -7.58 -15.24
CA VAL A 14 -1.41 -6.36 -15.31
C VAL A 14 -2.12 -6.09 -13.98
N SER A 15 -2.68 -7.13 -13.37
CA SER A 15 -3.32 -7.04 -12.04
C SER A 15 -2.32 -6.58 -10.97
N PHE A 16 -1.12 -7.15 -10.99
CA PHE A 16 -0.05 -6.79 -10.06
C PHE A 16 0.36 -5.32 -10.21
N LEU A 17 0.54 -4.84 -11.45
CA LEU A 17 0.91 -3.44 -11.72
C LEU A 17 -0.19 -2.47 -11.28
N ILE A 18 -1.46 -2.77 -11.56
CA ILE A 18 -2.59 -1.91 -11.18
C ILE A 18 -2.71 -1.78 -9.66
N ILE A 19 -2.58 -2.88 -8.93
CA ILE A 19 -2.64 -2.88 -7.46
C ILE A 19 -1.41 -2.17 -6.88
N ARG A 20 -0.24 -2.24 -7.52
CA ARG A 20 0.98 -1.55 -7.05
C ARG A 20 0.98 -0.05 -7.27
N TYR A 21 0.46 0.42 -8.40
CA TYR A 21 0.56 1.84 -8.77
C TYR A 21 -0.65 2.68 -8.37
N ILE A 22 -1.81 2.06 -8.11
CA ILE A 22 -3.06 2.78 -7.84
C ILE A 22 -3.52 2.49 -6.41
N ARG A 23 -3.65 3.53 -5.60
CA ARG A 23 -4.12 3.48 -4.21
C ARG A 23 -5.51 2.82 -4.02
N TYR A 24 -6.34 2.83 -5.07
CA TYR A 24 -7.63 2.13 -5.16
C TYR A 24 -7.65 1.02 -6.21
N GLY A 25 -6.49 0.50 -6.60
CA GLY A 25 -6.33 -0.45 -7.70
C GLY A 25 -7.16 -1.72 -7.51
N PHE A 26 -7.27 -2.22 -6.28
CA PHE A 26 -8.13 -3.36 -5.96
C PHE A 26 -9.61 -3.14 -6.30
N PHE A 27 -10.17 -1.98 -5.92
CA PHE A 27 -11.58 -1.66 -6.20
C PHE A 27 -11.85 -1.50 -7.69
N ILE A 28 -10.91 -0.90 -8.43
CA ILE A 28 -11.00 -0.79 -9.89
C ILE A 28 -10.99 -2.18 -10.53
N MET A 29 -10.09 -3.06 -10.08
CA MET A 29 -10.00 -4.44 -10.57
C MET A 29 -11.32 -5.21 -10.32
N LEU A 30 -11.89 -5.05 -9.13
CA LEU A 30 -13.15 -5.69 -8.73
C LEU A 30 -14.31 -5.19 -9.58
N LEU A 31 -14.37 -3.89 -9.88
CA LEU A 31 -15.36 -3.31 -10.79
C LEU A 31 -15.24 -3.90 -12.21
N PHE A 32 -14.03 -3.99 -12.76
CA PHE A 32 -13.81 -4.58 -14.07
C PHE A 32 -14.24 -6.04 -14.13
N ILE A 33 -13.88 -6.83 -13.12
CA ILE A 33 -14.30 -8.23 -13.00
C ILE A 33 -15.83 -8.32 -12.93
N GLY A 34 -16.48 -7.46 -12.13
CA GLY A 34 -17.92 -7.39 -12.00
C GLY A 34 -18.61 -7.11 -13.34
N ILE A 35 -18.16 -6.10 -14.07
CA ILE A 35 -18.70 -5.75 -15.41
C ILE A 35 -18.53 -6.93 -16.38
N LEU A 36 -17.37 -7.59 -16.38
CA LEU A 36 -17.09 -8.72 -17.26
C LEU A 36 -17.97 -9.94 -16.93
N THR A 37 -18.18 -10.24 -15.65
CA THR A 37 -19.11 -11.31 -15.25
C THR A 37 -20.57 -10.99 -15.61
N PHE A 38 -20.98 -9.73 -15.48
CA PHE A 38 -22.33 -9.30 -15.82
C PHE A 38 -22.59 -9.38 -17.32
N THR A 39 -21.62 -9.00 -18.16
CA THR A 39 -21.75 -9.18 -19.61
C THR A 39 -21.77 -10.66 -19.99
N LEU A 40 -20.89 -11.49 -19.42
CA LEU A 40 -20.90 -12.94 -19.67
C LEU A 40 -22.22 -13.62 -19.26
N TYR A 41 -22.86 -13.17 -18.17
CA TYR A 41 -24.15 -13.67 -17.74
C TYR A 41 -25.25 -13.50 -18.81
N GLN A 42 -25.21 -12.40 -19.58
CA GLN A 42 -26.22 -12.13 -20.62
C GLN A 42 -26.05 -13.01 -21.86
N TYR A 43 -24.85 -13.53 -22.12
CA TYR A 43 -24.54 -14.29 -23.35
C TYR A 43 -24.40 -15.79 -23.13
N LEU A 44 -24.24 -16.26 -21.90
CA LEU A 44 -23.88 -17.65 -21.60
C LEU A 44 -25.00 -18.41 -20.90
N ALA A 45 -25.17 -19.69 -21.25
CA ALA A 45 -26.10 -20.58 -20.56
C ALA A 45 -25.71 -20.74 -19.08
N LEU A 46 -26.71 -20.68 -18.18
CA LEU A 46 -26.55 -20.79 -16.72
C LEU A 46 -25.59 -21.89 -16.24
N PRO A 47 -25.63 -23.16 -16.73
CA PRO A 47 -24.75 -24.20 -16.22
C PRO A 47 -23.26 -23.95 -16.53
N LEU A 48 -22.95 -23.35 -17.69
CA LEU A 48 -21.58 -23.00 -18.07
C LEU A 48 -21.09 -21.79 -17.26
N PHE A 49 -21.96 -20.82 -17.02
CA PHE A 49 -21.66 -19.64 -16.22
C PHE A 49 -21.27 -20.00 -14.78
N VAL A 50 -22.07 -20.84 -14.11
CA VAL A 50 -21.79 -21.27 -12.73
C VAL A 50 -20.44 -21.99 -12.65
N ARG A 51 -20.10 -22.82 -13.65
CA ARG A 51 -18.81 -23.51 -13.70
C ARG A 51 -17.64 -22.56 -13.86
N MET A 52 -17.75 -21.54 -14.72
CA MET A 52 -16.71 -20.52 -14.88
C MET A 52 -16.53 -19.66 -13.62
N VAL A 53 -17.63 -19.30 -12.96
CA VAL A 53 -17.56 -18.54 -11.71
C VAL A 53 -16.86 -19.36 -10.63
N LEU A 54 -17.25 -20.63 -10.46
CA LEU A 54 -16.73 -21.47 -9.39
C LEU A 54 -15.23 -21.81 -9.57
N TYR A 55 -14.81 -22.19 -10.78
CA TYR A 55 -13.44 -22.63 -11.05
C TYR A 55 -12.50 -21.52 -11.55
N GLY A 56 -13.03 -20.40 -12.04
CA GLY A 56 -12.24 -19.30 -12.58
C GLY A 56 -12.29 -18.06 -11.70
N LEU A 57 -13.49 -17.53 -11.46
CA LEU A 57 -13.66 -16.25 -10.76
C LEU A 57 -13.21 -16.31 -9.30
N ILE A 58 -13.60 -17.36 -8.57
CA ILE A 58 -13.27 -17.52 -7.15
C ILE A 58 -11.75 -17.57 -6.91
N PRO A 59 -10.97 -18.46 -7.57
CA PRO A 59 -9.52 -18.49 -7.35
C PRO A 59 -8.84 -17.20 -7.79
N TYR A 60 -9.35 -16.53 -8.83
CA TYR A 60 -8.82 -15.25 -9.27
C TYR A 60 -9.06 -14.12 -8.25
N LEU A 61 -10.26 -14.05 -7.65
CA LEU A 61 -10.57 -13.11 -6.58
C LEU A 61 -9.72 -13.39 -5.33
N PHE A 62 -9.52 -14.66 -4.98
CA PHE A 62 -8.65 -15.05 -3.88
C PHE A 62 -7.20 -14.58 -4.11
N TYR A 63 -6.67 -14.77 -5.32
CA TYR A 63 -5.34 -14.28 -5.68
C TYR A 63 -5.21 -12.75 -5.55
N ASN A 64 -6.22 -12.00 -6.04
CA ASN A 64 -6.24 -10.54 -5.91
C ASN A 64 -6.31 -10.08 -4.45
N MET A 65 -7.06 -10.81 -3.60
CA MET A 65 -7.16 -10.51 -2.17
C MET A 65 -5.81 -10.73 -1.45
N VAL A 66 -5.14 -11.84 -1.74
CA VAL A 66 -3.80 -12.11 -1.19
C VAL A 66 -2.83 -11.01 -1.62
N LEU A 67 -2.78 -10.66 -2.91
CA LEU A 67 -1.94 -9.57 -3.42
C LEU A 67 -2.21 -8.24 -2.71
N TYR A 68 -3.48 -7.88 -2.52
CA TYR A 68 -3.86 -6.63 -1.86
C TYR A 68 -3.31 -6.55 -0.42
N VAL A 69 -3.47 -7.62 0.37
CA VAL A 69 -2.99 -7.64 1.77
C VAL A 69 -1.47 -7.48 1.88
N TYR A 70 -0.70 -8.06 0.95
CA TYR A 70 0.76 -7.95 0.97
C TYR A 70 1.27 -6.59 0.45
N LEU A 71 0.58 -5.96 -0.51
CA LEU A 71 1.01 -4.69 -1.10
C LEU A 71 0.58 -3.45 -0.31
N ASP A 72 -0.58 -3.47 0.36
CA ASP A 72 -1.12 -2.31 1.10
C ASP A 72 -0.26 -1.93 2.32
N LYS A 73 0.61 -2.84 2.78
CA LYS A 73 1.47 -2.63 3.94
C LYS A 73 2.56 -1.56 3.70
N GLU A 74 2.98 -1.33 2.45
CA GLU A 74 4.06 -0.38 2.13
C GLU A 74 3.63 1.10 2.18
N GLU A 75 2.36 1.44 1.87
CA GLU A 75 1.92 2.84 1.84
C GLU A 75 1.64 3.43 3.24
N SER A 76 1.31 2.59 4.21
CA SER A 76 0.93 3.07 5.56
C SER A 76 2.12 3.54 6.40
N GLU A 77 3.34 3.06 6.12
CA GLU A 77 4.54 3.48 6.85
C GLU A 77 5.04 4.87 6.45
N THR A 78 4.75 5.33 5.23
CA THR A 78 5.20 6.66 4.74
C THR A 78 4.25 7.80 5.11
N LYS A 79 3.01 7.48 5.51
CA LYS A 79 2.13 8.42 6.23
C LYS A 79 2.41 8.38 7.73
N GLY A 80 3.68 8.54 8.10
CA GLY A 80 4.04 9.04 9.42
C GLY A 80 3.22 10.29 9.68
N ASN A 81 2.24 10.17 10.59
CA ASN A 81 1.32 11.24 10.94
C ASN A 81 2.14 12.52 11.16
N LYS A 82 1.87 13.61 10.43
CA LYS A 82 2.68 14.84 10.46
C LYS A 82 2.88 15.37 11.89
N VAL A 83 1.94 15.07 12.78
CA VAL A 83 1.98 15.38 14.22
C VAL A 83 3.17 14.73 14.93
N TYR A 84 3.64 13.58 14.45
CA TYR A 84 4.77 12.84 15.02
C TYR A 84 6.07 13.01 14.21
N ARG A 85 6.16 14.07 13.41
CA ARG A 85 7.37 14.42 12.65
C ARG A 85 7.91 15.76 13.15
N ALA A 86 8.91 15.70 14.03
CA ALA A 86 9.56 16.90 14.54
C ALA A 86 10.69 17.36 13.62
N ILE A 87 10.64 18.64 13.21
CA ILE A 87 11.66 19.26 12.37
C ILE A 87 12.54 20.16 13.24
N PHE A 88 13.81 19.80 13.37
CA PHE A 88 14.83 20.60 14.04
C PHE A 88 15.54 21.48 13.04
N LYS A 89 15.46 22.80 13.26
CA LYS A 89 16.26 23.78 12.52
C LYS A 89 17.57 23.95 13.27
N THR A 90 18.61 23.23 12.84
CA THR A 90 19.97 23.39 13.36
C THR A 90 20.74 24.41 12.51
N GLN A 91 21.84 24.97 13.02
CA GLN A 91 22.62 26.02 12.37
C GLN A 91 23.15 25.63 10.97
N ASN A 92 23.41 24.33 10.73
CA ASN A 92 23.97 23.84 9.46
C ASN A 92 23.04 22.95 8.63
N SER A 93 21.93 22.43 9.19
CA SER A 93 21.00 21.57 8.45
C SER A 93 19.64 21.42 9.14
N LYS A 94 18.62 21.00 8.38
CA LYS A 94 17.32 20.61 8.93
C LYS A 94 17.34 19.12 9.23
N ILE A 95 17.20 18.75 10.51
CA ILE A 95 17.09 17.36 10.94
C ILE A 95 15.60 17.05 11.09
N VAL A 96 15.11 16.06 10.35
CA VAL A 96 13.71 15.61 10.42
C VAL A 96 13.68 14.29 11.17
N LEU A 97 13.09 14.28 12.37
CA LEU A 97 12.82 13.07 13.12
C LEU A 97 11.43 12.59 12.75
N ASP A 98 11.34 11.48 12.01
CA ASP A 98 10.06 10.83 11.73
C ASP A 98 9.69 9.88 12.87
N ASN A 99 8.39 9.80 13.18
CA ASN A 99 7.84 8.82 14.11
C ASN A 99 8.30 8.95 15.59
N ILE A 100 8.32 10.18 16.13
CA ILE A 100 8.67 10.47 17.55
C ILE A 100 7.73 9.80 18.57
N ARG A 101 6.62 9.18 18.13
CA ARG A 101 5.70 8.40 18.98
C ARG A 101 6.39 7.22 19.68
N ARG A 102 7.47 6.68 19.09
CA ARG A 102 8.26 5.60 19.69
C ARG A 102 9.23 6.06 20.80
N GLY A 103 9.24 7.36 21.11
CA GLY A 103 10.21 7.97 22.00
C GLY A 103 11.52 8.29 21.28
N VAL A 104 12.31 9.20 21.85
CA VAL A 104 13.58 9.65 21.30
C VAL A 104 14.63 9.59 22.40
N SER A 105 15.77 8.97 22.12
CA SER A 105 16.93 8.95 23.02
C SER A 105 17.90 10.05 22.60
N ILE A 106 18.27 10.92 23.54
CA ILE A 106 19.20 12.04 23.32
C ILE A 106 20.47 11.77 24.13
N ILE A 107 21.58 11.54 23.44
CA ILE A 107 22.88 11.23 24.04
C ILE A 107 23.88 12.35 23.71
N GLY A 108 24.72 12.72 24.68
CA GLY A 108 25.79 13.70 24.48
C GLY A 108 26.55 14.01 25.77
N SER A 109 27.74 14.61 25.67
CA SER A 109 28.59 14.98 26.80
C SER A 109 28.06 16.16 27.63
N ALA A 110 28.54 16.33 28.87
CA ALA A 110 28.20 17.51 29.67
C ALA A 110 28.60 18.80 28.94
N GLY A 111 27.71 19.80 28.92
CA GLY A 111 27.94 21.06 28.19
C GLY A 111 27.64 21.01 26.68
N SER A 112 27.24 19.87 26.10
CA SER A 112 27.01 19.74 24.65
C SER A 112 25.70 20.40 24.14
N GLY A 113 25.01 21.19 24.96
CA GLY A 113 23.81 21.92 24.53
C GLY A 113 22.55 21.08 24.26
N LYS A 114 22.44 19.83 24.74
CA LYS A 114 21.26 18.94 24.52
C LYS A 114 19.92 19.62 24.82
N THR A 115 19.85 20.36 25.93
CA THR A 115 18.61 21.01 26.39
C THR A 115 18.21 22.15 25.46
N GLU A 116 19.16 22.99 25.06
CA GLU A 116 18.91 24.16 24.22
C GLU A 116 18.65 23.79 22.76
N SER A 117 19.41 22.82 22.22
CA SER A 117 19.36 22.47 20.80
C SER A 117 18.29 21.43 20.46
N VAL A 118 17.95 20.54 21.40
CA VAL A 118 17.01 19.42 21.16
C VAL A 118 15.73 19.58 21.98
N VAL A 119 15.83 19.69 23.32
CA VAL A 119 14.63 19.71 24.19
C VAL A 119 13.77 20.96 23.96
N TYR A 120 14.38 22.15 23.89
CA TYR A 120 13.66 23.39 23.61
C TYR A 120 12.92 23.33 22.26
N ASN A 121 13.54 22.74 21.24
CA ASN A 121 12.93 22.65 19.93
C ASN A 121 11.81 21.59 19.86
N PHE A 122 11.87 20.54 20.69
CA PHE A 122 10.73 19.64 20.92
C PHE A 122 9.55 20.36 21.58
N LEU A 123 9.80 21.14 22.64
CA LEU A 123 8.77 21.90 23.36
C LEU A 123 8.12 23.00 22.52
N LYS A 124 8.82 23.52 21.52
CA LYS A 124 8.27 24.50 20.56
C LYS A 124 7.45 23.86 19.44
N HIS A 125 7.66 22.56 19.19
CA HIS A 125 7.03 21.83 18.10
C HIS A 125 5.67 21.22 18.51
N PHE A 126 5.54 20.86 19.79
CA PHE A 126 4.28 20.45 20.43
C PHE A 126 3.56 21.66 21.03
#